data_AF-A0A3A9BIU9-F1
#
_entry.id   AF-A0A3A9BIU9-F1
#
_cell.length_a   1.000
_cell.length_b   1.000
_cell.length_c   1.000
_cell.angle_alpha   90.00
_cell.angle_beta   90.00
_cell.angle_gamma   90.00
#
_symmetry.space_group_name_H-M   'P 1'
#
loop_
_entity.id
_entity.type
_entity.pdbx_description
1 polymer ?
#
loop_
_entity_poly.entity_id
_entity_poly.type
_entity_poly.pdbx_seq_one_letter_code
_entity_poly.pdbx_strand_id
1 'polypeptide(L)' 'MRRNSFIEMAKLHDLSGRITYISSHAKQEHLYEVYTTEPDRAFWRELAKCNQEEFEKSG' A
#
# COMPACT_ATOMS: atom_id res chain seq x y z
N MET A 1 -10.54 20.65 10.07
CA MET A 1 -10.97 19.60 9.11
C MET A 1 -10.00 18.45 9.18
N ARG A 2 -10.46 17.22 9.43
CA ARG A 2 -9.63 16.02 9.24
C ARG A 2 -9.50 15.78 7.75
N ARG A 3 -8.27 15.73 7.25
CA ARG A 3 -7.98 15.42 5.85
C ARG A 3 -8.10 13.89 5.73
N ASN A 4 -9.05 13.41 4.94
CA ASN A 4 -9.21 11.98 4.66
C ASN A 4 -8.10 11.54 3.69
N SER A 5 -6.84 11.55 4.15
CA SER A 5 -5.70 11.02 3.39
C SER A 5 -5.15 9.80 4.10
N PHE A 6 -5.04 8.70 3.37
CA PHE A 6 -4.38 7.46 3.82
C PHE A 6 -2.86 7.63 4.02
N ILE A 7 -2.31 8.76 3.61
CA ILE A 7 -0.90 9.09 3.79
C ILE A 7 -0.74 9.76 5.15
N GLU A 8 -0.07 9.05 6.06
CA GLU A 8 0.35 9.59 7.34
C GLU A 8 1.41 10.68 7.10
N MET A 9 1.09 11.94 7.42
CA MET A 9 2.03 13.06 7.32
C MET A 9 2.92 13.14 8.58
N ALA A 10 3.63 12.05 8.90
CA ALA A 10 4.60 12.01 9.98
C ALA A 10 6.03 11.88 9.42
N LYS A 11 7.03 12.35 10.19
CA LYS A 11 8.43 12.09 9.85
C LYS A 11 8.67 10.57 9.88
N LEU A 12 9.32 10.04 8.84
CA LEU A 12 9.77 8.65 8.81
C LEU A 12 10.68 8.38 10.01
N HIS A 13 10.27 7.47 10.89
CA HIS A 13 11.12 7.01 11.98
C HIS A 13 12.26 6.14 11.43
N ASP A 14 13.40 6.11 12.12
CA ASP A 14 14.57 5.30 11.76
C ASP A 14 15.03 5.48 10.29
N LEU A 15 15.29 6.73 9.91
CA LEU A 15 15.72 7.07 8.56
C LEU A 15 17.03 6.37 8.15
N SER A 16 17.98 6.25 9.08
CA SER A 16 19.28 5.61 8.81
C SER A 16 19.14 4.11 8.56
N GLY A 17 18.36 3.40 9.39
CA GLY A 17 18.06 1.99 9.17
C GLY A 17 17.36 1.75 7.84
N ARG A 18 16.37 2.58 7.50
CA ARG A 18 15.63 2.51 6.23
C ARG A 18 16.51 2.78 5.00
N ILE A 19 17.35 3.80 5.04
CA ILE A 19 18.32 4.07 3.96
C ILE A 19 19.27 2.88 3.79
N THR A 20 19.77 2.34 4.90
CA THR A 20 20.69 1.18 4.88
C THR A 20 20.00 -0.07 4.31
N TYR A 21 18.74 -0.30 4.66
CA TYR A 21 17.92 -1.39 4.14
C TYR A 21 17.71 -1.28 2.63
N ILE A 22 17.34 -0.10 2.11
CA ILE A 22 17.09 0.10 0.67
C ILE A 22 18.38 0.14 -0.16
N SER A 23 19.50 0.55 0.42
CA SER A 23 20.79 0.66 -0.30
C SER A 23 21.62 -0.63 -0.30
N SER A 24 21.35 -1.59 0.60
CA SER A 24 22.15 -2.81 0.74
C SER A 24 21.37 -4.06 0.34
N HIS A 25 21.70 -4.64 -0.81
CA HIS A 25 21.09 -5.89 -1.30
C HIS A 25 21.21 -7.05 -0.30
N ALA A 26 22.30 -7.13 0.45
CA ALA A 26 22.51 -8.18 1.45
C ALA A 26 21.58 -8.08 2.66
N LYS A 27 20.99 -6.89 2.92
CA LYS A 27 20.06 -6.66 4.04
C LYS A 27 18.59 -6.67 3.60
N GLN A 28 18.34 -6.83 2.30
CA GLN A 28 17.01 -6.79 1.69
C GLN A 28 16.33 -8.15 1.74
N GLU A 29 16.24 -8.74 2.93
CA GLU A 29 15.69 -10.09 3.12
C GLU A 29 14.26 -10.23 2.57
N HIS A 30 13.49 -9.13 2.54
CA HIS A 30 12.10 -9.07 2.08
C HIS A 30 11.80 -7.97 1.05
N LEU A 31 12.81 -7.27 0.50
CA LEU A 31 12.53 -6.10 -0.38
C LEU A 31 11.80 -6.49 -1.68
N TYR A 32 12.06 -7.72 -2.14
CA TYR A 32 11.38 -8.33 -3.28
C TYR A 32 10.53 -9.52 -2.86
N GLU A 33 10.15 -9.61 -1.58
CA GLU A 33 9.07 -10.49 -1.21
C GLU A 33 7.81 -9.94 -1.84
N VAL A 34 7.58 -10.38 -3.08
CA VAL A 34 6.30 -10.28 -3.74
C VAL A 34 5.41 -11.17 -2.88
N TYR A 35 4.70 -10.57 -1.91
CA TYR A 35 3.42 -11.15 -1.50
C TYR A 35 2.74 -11.46 -2.81
N THR A 36 2.55 -12.75 -3.10
CA THR A 36 1.92 -13.19 -4.34
C THR A 36 0.59 -12.47 -4.42
N THR A 37 0.53 -11.37 -5.17
CA THR A 37 -0.66 -10.53 -5.28
C THR A 37 -1.65 -11.12 -6.28
N GLU A 38 -1.42 -12.34 -6.78
CA GLU A 38 -2.41 -13.10 -7.55
C GLU A 38 -2.49 -14.56 -7.07
N PRO A 39 -3.70 -15.15 -6.90
CA PRO A 39 -4.98 -14.66 -7.40
C PRO A 39 -6.04 -14.57 -6.29
N ASP A 40 -6.30 -13.36 -5.79
CA ASP A 40 -7.70 -13.07 -5.51
C ASP A 40 -8.18 -11.97 -6.46
N ARG A 41 -8.19 -12.33 -7.75
CA ARG A 41 -8.91 -11.54 -8.75
C ARG A 41 -10.36 -11.33 -8.32
N ALA A 42 -10.95 -12.23 -7.53
CA ALA A 42 -12.29 -12.02 -7.02
C ALA A 42 -12.29 -10.87 -5.99
N PHE A 43 -11.31 -10.78 -5.09
CA PHE A 43 -11.13 -9.64 -4.20
C PHE A 43 -11.03 -8.32 -4.97
N TRP A 44 -10.12 -8.22 -5.95
CA TRP A 44 -9.95 -6.96 -6.70
C TRP A 44 -11.17 -6.62 -7.57
N ARG A 45 -11.83 -7.64 -8.12
CA ARG A 45 -13.08 -7.45 -8.88
C ARG A 45 -14.23 -6.99 -7.99
N GLU A 46 -14.36 -7.56 -6.80
CA GLU A 46 -15.42 -7.17 -5.85
C GLU A 46 -15.17 -5.75 -5.33
N LEU A 47 -13.91 -5.41 -5.00
CA LEU A 47 -13.55 -4.06 -4.59
C LEU A 47 -13.88 -3.03 -5.69
N ALA A 48 -13.53 -3.33 -6.95
CA ALA A 48 -13.85 -2.45 -8.07
C ALA A 48 -15.37 -2.26 -8.26
N LYS A 49 -16.15 -3.34 -8.12
CA LYS A 49 -17.61 -3.32 -8.20
C LYS A 49 -18.22 -2.48 -7.08
N CYS A 50 -17.84 -2.71 -5.82
CA CYS A 50 -18.34 -1.95 -4.68
C CYS A 50 -18.04 -0.45 -4.83
N ASN A 51 -16.84 -0.10 -5.27
CA ASN A 51 -16.46 1.29 -5.50
C ASN A 51 -17.30 1.96 -6.60
N GLN A 52 -17.62 1.24 -7.67
CA GLN A 52 -18.47 1.75 -8.75
C GLN A 52 -19.91 1.99 -8.26
N GLU A 53 -20.49 1.04 -7.53
CA GLU A 53 -21.84 1.17 -6.97
C GLU A 53 -21.94 2.32 -5.97
N GLU A 54 -20.91 2.53 -5.14
CA GLU A 54 -20.86 3.63 -4.19
C GLU A 54 -20.75 4.98 -4.92
N PHE A 55 -19.95 5.06 -5.98
CA PHE A 55 -19.83 6.25 -6.80
C PHE A 55 -21.16 6.62 -7.47
N GLU A 56 -21.87 5.66 -8.04
CA GLU A 56 -23.20 5.90 -8.64
C GLU A 56 -24.25 6.38 -7.61
N LYS A 57 -24.14 5.94 -6.36
CA LYS A 57 -25.04 6.37 -5.27
C LYS A 57 -24.69 7.74 -4.69
N SER A 58 -23.43 8.13 -4.75
CA SER A 58 -22.91 9.35 -4.11
C SER A 58 -22.52 10.47 -5.10
N GLY A 59 -22.61 10.20 -6.40
CA GLY A 59 -22.35 11.13 -7.51
C GLY A 59 -23.49 12.09 -7.80
#